data_AF-A0A8B6BSU3-F1
#
_entry.id   AF-A0A8B6BSU3-F1
#
_cell.length_a   1.000
_cell.length_b   1.000
_cell.length_c   1.000
_cell.angle_alpha   90.00
_cell.angle_beta   90.00
_cell.angle_gamma   90.00
#
_symmetry.space_group_name_H-M   'P 1'
#
loop_
_entity.id
_entity.type
_entity.pdbx_description
1 polymer ?
#
loop_
_entity_poly.entity_id
_entity_poly.type
_entity_poly.pdbx_seq_one_letter_code
_entity_poly.pdbx_strand_id
1 'polypeptide(L)'
;MNIIDNNVQTKVIFDSSCSRISYQNRKIYIKVDNEGTVELDVSGNRLRTIGGKFAEAGWIFHITTTKNRICCTDFEKDAVYCCSMRGEDIWTFTEQSLVNARGIL
;
A
#
# COMPACT_ATOMS: atom_id res chain seq x y z
N MET A 1 15.60 -1.76 6.92
CA MET A 1 15.12 -0.61 7.72
C MET A 1 14.72 -1.14 9.08
N ASN A 2 15.31 -0.61 10.17
CA ASN A 2 15.00 -1.07 11.53
C ASN A 2 13.86 -0.19 12.09
N ILE A 3 12.73 -0.79 12.44
CA ILE A 3 11.66 -0.12 13.19
C ILE A 3 12.00 -0.31 14.69
N ILE A 4 12.21 0.78 15.43
CA ILE A 4 12.59 0.73 16.86
C ILE A 4 11.36 1.09 17.70
N ASP A 5 10.82 0.10 18.42
CA ASP A 5 9.93 0.25 19.57
C ASP A 5 10.62 -0.42 20.77
N ASN A 6 10.75 0.29 21.89
CA ASN A 6 11.80 0.10 22.90
C ASN A 6 11.61 -1.10 23.85
N ASN A 7 10.97 -2.21 23.45
CA ASN A 7 10.97 -3.43 24.31
C ASN A 7 10.81 -4.79 23.62
N VAL A 8 10.73 -4.89 22.29
CA VAL A 8 10.91 -6.17 21.56
C VAL A 8 11.46 -5.82 20.18
N GLN A 9 12.72 -6.15 19.90
CA GLN A 9 13.26 -6.05 18.54
C GLN A 9 12.71 -7.22 17.71
N THR A 10 11.53 -7.05 17.11
CA THR A 10 11.06 -8.00 16.12
C THR A 10 11.70 -7.68 14.77
N LYS A 11 12.69 -8.47 14.39
CA LYS A 11 13.28 -8.41 13.04
C LYS A 11 12.33 -9.08 12.06
N VAL A 12 11.54 -8.30 11.34
CA VAL A 12 10.77 -8.80 10.20
C VAL A 12 11.70 -8.83 8.98
N ILE A 13 11.93 -10.02 8.44
CA ILE A 13 12.73 -10.20 7.21
C ILE A 13 11.78 -10.18 6.04
N PHE A 14 11.95 -9.19 5.18
CA PHE A 14 11.26 -9.09 3.90
C PHE A 14 12.17 -9.66 2.81
N ASP A 15 11.63 -10.49 1.93
CA ASP A 15 12.37 -10.98 0.76
C ASP A 15 12.30 -9.96 -0.40
N SER A 16 12.90 -10.32 -1.54
CA SER A 16 12.96 -9.46 -2.72
C SER A 16 11.61 -9.12 -3.35
N SER A 17 10.53 -9.81 -2.99
CA SER A 17 9.17 -9.50 -3.47
C SER A 17 8.51 -8.35 -2.71
N CYS A 18 9.08 -7.92 -1.59
CA CYS A 18 8.56 -6.82 -0.80
C CYS A 18 9.13 -5.49 -1.28
N SER A 19 8.33 -4.72 -2.01
CA SER A 19 8.81 -3.50 -2.67
C SER A 19 8.68 -2.24 -1.81
N ARG A 20 7.59 -2.06 -1.04
CA ARG A 20 7.33 -0.83 -0.27
C ARG A 20 6.66 -1.12 1.07
N ILE A 21 6.88 -0.24 2.06
CA ILE A 21 6.37 -0.37 3.43
C ILE A 21 5.71 0.93 3.92
N SER A 22 4.63 0.81 4.68
CA SER A 22 4.00 1.89 5.44
C SER A 22 3.61 1.39 6.84
N TYR A 23 3.59 2.27 7.84
CA TYR A 23 3.25 1.93 9.23
C TYR A 23 2.18 2.88 9.76
N GLN A 24 1.11 2.32 10.31
CA GLN A 24 0.03 3.09 10.92
C GLN A 24 -0.75 2.26 11.92
N ASN A 25 -1.22 2.88 13.01
CA ASN A 25 -2.09 2.25 14.02
C ASN A 25 -1.57 0.88 14.53
N ARG A 26 -0.24 0.77 14.75
CA ARG A 26 0.41 -0.48 15.17
C ARG A 26 0.21 -1.63 14.17
N LYS A 27 0.13 -1.31 12.88
CA LYS A 27 0.09 -2.24 11.76
C LYS A 27 1.13 -1.84 10.74
N ILE A 28 1.71 -2.84 10.10
CA ILE A 28 2.68 -2.67 9.02
C ILE A 28 1.97 -3.08 7.73
N TYR A 29 2.09 -2.27 6.68
CA TYR A 29 1.49 -2.50 5.38
C TYR A 29 2.59 -2.60 4.34
N ILE A 30 2.59 -3.68 3.56
CA ILE A 30 3.71 -3.99 2.66
C ILE A 30 3.16 -4.32 1.29
N LYS A 31 3.67 -3.64 0.26
CA LYS A 31 3.45 -4.08 -1.10
C LYS A 31 4.30 -5.32 -1.35
N VAL A 32 3.63 -6.43 -1.60
CA VAL A 32 4.22 -7.70 -2.06
C VAL A 32 3.90 -7.85 -3.53
N ASP A 33 4.92 -8.12 -4.33
CA ASP A 33 4.80 -8.32 -5.76
C ASP A 33 3.88 -9.52 -6.05
N ASN A 34 2.99 -9.39 -7.02
CA ASN A 34 1.94 -10.36 -7.37
C ASN A 34 0.86 -10.67 -6.30
N GLU A 35 0.99 -10.21 -5.05
CA GLU A 35 -0.01 -10.42 -3.99
C GLU A 35 -0.81 -9.17 -3.62
N GLY A 36 -0.32 -7.98 -3.98
CA GLY A 36 -0.91 -6.70 -3.57
C GLY A 36 -0.37 -6.22 -2.23
N THR A 37 -1.19 -5.55 -1.42
CA THR A 37 -0.72 -5.05 -0.11
C THR A 37 -1.06 -6.03 0.99
N VAL A 38 -0.08 -6.44 1.78
CA VAL A 38 -0.24 -7.31 2.95
C VAL A 38 -0.24 -6.47 4.22
N GLU A 39 -1.19 -6.74 5.11
CA GLU A 39 -1.24 -6.19 6.47
C GLU A 39 -0.60 -7.16 7.45
N LEU A 40 0.34 -6.66 8.25
CA LEU A 40 1.01 -7.36 9.34
C LEU A 40 0.74 -6.66 10.68
N ASP A 41 0.81 -7.42 11.77
CA ASP A 41 0.99 -6.82 13.09
C ASP A 41 2.44 -6.31 13.29
N VAL A 42 2.70 -5.63 14.42
CA VAL A 42 4.05 -5.14 14.77
C VAL A 42 5.08 -6.25 14.99
N SER A 43 4.62 -7.48 15.19
CA SER A 43 5.48 -8.67 15.30
C SER A 43 5.77 -9.30 13.93
N GLY A 44 5.28 -8.70 12.85
CA GLY A 44 5.46 -9.20 11.49
C GLY A 44 4.54 -10.38 11.13
N ASN A 45 3.57 -10.73 11.98
CA ASN A 45 2.61 -11.78 11.64
C ASN A 45 1.64 -11.26 10.59
N ARG A 46 1.46 -12.04 9.52
CA ARG A 46 0.48 -11.73 8.48
C ARG A 46 -0.94 -11.82 9.04
N LEU A 47 -1.68 -10.73 8.88
CA LEU A 47 -3.08 -10.66 9.29
C LEU A 47 -4.01 -10.92 8.11
N ARG A 48 -3.78 -10.25 6.98
CA ARG A 48 -4.57 -10.40 5.75
C ARG A 48 -3.91 -9.71 4.56
N THR A 49 -4.49 -9.91 3.37
CA THR A 49 -4.20 -9.14 2.16
C THR A 49 -5.28 -8.06 1.98
N ILE A 50 -4.88 -6.83 1.71
CA ILE A 50 -5.75 -5.69 1.41
C ILE A 50 -5.63 -5.33 -0.07
N GLY A 51 -6.78 -5.14 -0.71
CA GLY A 51 -6.86 -4.53 -2.04
C GLY A 51 -6.20 -5.38 -3.12
N GLY A 52 -6.61 -6.65 -3.27
CA GLY A 52 -6.07 -7.59 -4.27
C GLY A 52 -6.03 -7.07 -5.72
N LYS A 53 -6.72 -5.97 -6.07
CA LYS A 53 -6.57 -5.29 -7.37
C LYS A 53 -5.33 -4.39 -7.48
N PHE A 54 -4.61 -4.09 -6.40
CA PHE A 54 -3.24 -3.55 -6.50
C PHE A 54 -2.28 -4.55 -7.15
N ALA A 55 -2.68 -5.81 -7.35
CA ALA A 55 -1.93 -6.77 -8.15
C ALA A 55 -1.83 -6.33 -9.63
N GLU A 56 -2.75 -5.50 -10.12
CA GLU A 56 -2.63 -4.91 -11.46
C GLU A 56 -1.65 -3.74 -11.50
N ALA A 57 -1.28 -3.17 -10.36
CA ALA A 57 -0.29 -2.11 -10.37
C ALA A 57 1.08 -2.70 -10.73
N GLY A 58 1.75 -2.08 -11.70
CA GLY A 58 3.08 -2.45 -12.16
C GLY A 58 4.12 -2.02 -11.15
N TRP A 59 4.94 -1.04 -11.51
CA TRP A 59 5.99 -0.57 -10.62
C TRP A 59 5.50 0.44 -9.58
N ILE A 60 5.23 -0.06 -8.37
CA ILE A 60 4.87 0.78 -7.23
C ILE A 60 6.08 1.56 -6.69
N PHE A 61 6.01 2.89 -6.79
CA PHE A 61 7.06 3.77 -6.29
C PHE A 61 6.90 4.15 -4.81
N HIS A 62 5.66 4.23 -4.31
CA HIS A 62 5.38 4.62 -2.94
C HIS A 62 4.06 4.01 -2.44
N ILE A 63 3.97 3.79 -1.14
CA ILE A 63 2.73 3.38 -0.46
C ILE A 63 2.54 4.26 0.78
N THR A 64 1.31 4.73 0.98
CA THR A 64 0.95 5.54 2.14
C THR A 64 -0.37 5.09 2.73
N THR A 65 -0.52 5.28 4.04
CA THR A 65 -1.68 4.83 4.80
C THR A 65 -2.28 5.98 5.61
N THR A 66 -3.59 6.07 5.57
CA THR A 66 -4.42 6.94 6.42
C THR A 66 -5.37 6.05 7.22
N LYS A 67 -5.99 6.60 8.28
CA LYS A 67 -6.96 5.86 9.12
C LYS A 67 -7.97 5.03 8.31
N ASN A 68 -8.38 5.53 7.14
CA ASN A 68 -9.46 4.95 6.34
C ASN A 68 -9.01 4.36 5.00
N ARG A 69 -7.80 4.66 4.52
CA ARG A 69 -7.36 4.32 3.17
C ARG A 69 -5.90 3.95 3.11
N ILE A 70 -5.57 3.07 2.17
CA ILE A 70 -4.21 2.84 1.70
C ILE A 70 -4.12 3.25 0.24
N CYS A 71 -3.04 3.91 -0.13
CA CYS A 71 -2.82 4.37 -1.49
C CYS A 71 -1.40 4.04 -1.95
N CYS A 72 -1.24 3.74 -3.23
CA CYS A 72 0.05 3.56 -3.86
C CYS A 72 0.14 4.30 -5.20
N THR A 73 1.36 4.71 -5.55
CA THR A 73 1.66 5.34 -6.84
C THR A 73 2.29 4.31 -7.76
N ASP A 74 1.73 4.13 -8.93
CA ASP A 74 2.28 3.31 -10.02
C ASP A 74 2.93 4.22 -11.05
N PHE A 75 4.24 4.09 -11.20
CA PHE A 75 5.03 4.95 -12.09
C PHE A 75 4.87 4.55 -13.56
N GLU A 76 4.67 3.27 -13.86
CA GLU A 76 4.53 2.78 -15.24
C GLU A 76 3.19 3.17 -15.84
N LYS A 77 2.16 3.22 -14.98
CA LYS A 77 0.79 3.52 -15.40
C LYS A 77 0.38 4.97 -15.19
N ASP A 78 1.26 5.80 -14.66
CA ASP A 78 0.99 7.19 -14.25
C ASP A 78 -0.34 7.31 -13.47
N ALA A 79 -0.45 6.49 -12.43
CA ALA A 79 -1.69 6.32 -11.69
C ALA A 79 -1.47 6.26 -10.17
N VAL A 80 -2.45 6.76 -9.42
CA VAL A 80 -2.59 6.53 -7.99
C VAL A 80 -3.75 5.58 -7.76
N TYR A 81 -3.48 4.46 -7.13
CA TYR A 81 -4.50 3.54 -6.68
C TYR A 81 -4.75 3.77 -5.20
N CYS A 82 -6.00 3.84 -4.79
CA CYS A 82 -6.38 3.92 -3.38
C CYS A 82 -7.44 2.85 -3.10
N CYS A 83 -7.39 2.26 -1.92
CA CYS A 83 -8.51 1.45 -1.44
C CYS A 83 -8.84 1.74 0.01
N SER A 84 -10.06 1.39 0.42
CA SER A 84 -10.45 1.45 1.82
C SER A 84 -9.59 0.48 2.63
N MET A 85 -9.38 0.74 3.92
CA MET A 85 -8.67 -0.19 4.80
C MET A 85 -9.38 -1.55 4.94
N ARG A 86 -10.60 -1.71 4.44
CA ARG A 86 -11.30 -2.99 4.32
C ARG A 86 -10.97 -3.74 3.02
N GLY A 87 -10.40 -3.04 2.03
CA GLY A 87 -10.12 -3.58 0.70
C GLY A 87 -11.34 -3.65 -0.22
N GLU A 88 -12.46 -3.05 0.17
CA GLU A 88 -13.76 -3.16 -0.50
C GLU A 88 -13.94 -2.09 -1.60
N ASP A 89 -13.54 -0.86 -1.30
CA ASP A 89 -13.66 0.27 -2.23
C ASP A 89 -12.31 0.54 -2.88
N ILE A 90 -12.28 0.68 -4.20
CA ILE A 90 -11.06 0.88 -4.96
C ILE A 90 -11.26 2.06 -5.90
N TRP A 91 -10.34 3.01 -5.83
CA TRP A 91 -10.31 4.21 -6.66
C TRP A 91 -8.99 4.27 -7.40
N THR A 92 -9.06 4.65 -8.67
CA THR A 92 -7.90 4.89 -9.52
C THR A 92 -7.93 6.35 -9.94
N PHE A 93 -6.84 7.06 -9.71
CA PHE A 93 -6.64 8.43 -10.15
C PHE A 93 -5.52 8.44 -11.19
N THR A 94 -5.86 8.78 -12.42
CA THR A 94 -4.92 9.07 -13.51
C THR A 94 -4.90 10.57 -13.79
N GLU A 95 -3.94 11.05 -14.59
CA GLU A 95 -3.95 12.43 -15.09
C GLU A 95 -5.32 12.80 -15.71
N GLN A 96 -5.86 11.94 -16.59
CA GLN A 96 -7.17 12.14 -17.20
C GLN A 96 -8.31 12.25 -16.17
N SER A 97 -8.27 11.45 -15.10
CA SER A 97 -9.30 11.52 -14.04
C SER A 97 -9.25 12.87 -13.29
N LEU A 98 -8.06 13.46 -13.15
CA LEU A 98 -7.87 14.77 -12.52
C LEU A 98 -8.32 15.90 -13.44
N VAL A 99 -8.07 15.78 -14.75
CA VAL A 99 -8.58 16.71 -15.77
C VAL A 99 -10.11 16.73 -15.76
N ASN A 100 -10.74 15.55 -15.80
CA ASN A 100 -12.19 15.42 -15.76
C ASN A 100 -12.81 16.02 -14.49
N ALA A 101 -12.15 15.84 -13.33
CA ALA A 101 -12.62 16.38 -12.06
C ALA A 101 -12.54 17.92 -11.97
N ARG A 102 -11.67 18.55 -12.76
CA ARG A 102 -11.52 20.02 -12.81
C ARG A 102 -12.49 20.70 -13.78
N GLY A 103 -13.26 19.95 -14.56
CA GLY A 103 -14.22 20.50 -15.53
C GLY A 103 -13.56 21.26 -16.69
N ILE A 104 -12.27 21.04 -16.94
CA ILE A 104 -11.54 21.63 -18.07
C ILE A 104 -11.64 20.62 -19.22
N LEU A 105 -12.64 20.80 -20.08
CA LEU A 105 -12.76 20.14 -21.38
C LEU A 105 -11.97 20.90 -22.44
#